data_AF-A0AAU4B9L3-F1
#
_entry.id   AF-A0AAU4B9L3-F1
#
_cell.length_a   1.000
_cell.length_b   1.000
_cell.length_c   1.000
_cell.angle_alpha   90.00
_cell.angle_beta   90.00
_cell.angle_gamma   90.00
#
_symmetry.space_group_name_H-M   'P 1'
#
loop_
_entity.id
_entity.type
_entity.pdbx_description
1 polymer ?
#
loop_
_entity_poly.entity_id
_entity_poly.type
_entity_poly.pdbx_seq_one_letter_code
_entity_poly.pdbx_strand_id
1 'polypeptide(L)'
;MVSAPRGPMDGSLADQDGATAELGLEPGEGVALMVAEYESLRAEILKLIELQSQLVALAMIAFGTVVSVGFQSKSATIIFTYPIISLLLAVYWLNFAHTTCRCAEYISERIEKRAGPRYMGWENYVRVRPLKKAKLGYWGVRFIFMGSSAVAIVAGFSVGIQGLDDGVFCGVGIVMTVLTMALLVSWREPALVQDGRGGPAGGDGGGRVGAADS
;
A
#
# COMPACT_ATOMS: atom_id res chain seq x y z
N MET A 1 -34.84 -47.65 20.49
CA MET A 1 -34.75 -47.04 19.14
C MET A 1 -33.76 -45.87 19.26
N VAL A 2 -32.45 -46.11 19.12
CA VAL A 2 -31.64 -46.33 17.90
C VAL A 2 -31.19 -45.01 17.26
N SER A 3 -29.85 -44.81 17.29
CA SER A 3 -28.98 -44.00 16.41
C SER A 3 -28.94 -42.47 16.59
N ALA A 4 -27.81 -41.74 16.55
CA ALA A 4 -26.35 -42.02 16.52
C ALA A 4 -25.60 -40.66 16.67
N PRO A 5 -24.30 -40.66 17.01
CA PRO A 5 -23.51 -39.43 17.23
C PRO A 5 -22.98 -38.83 15.92
N ARG A 6 -23.03 -37.49 15.81
CA ARG A 6 -22.41 -36.74 14.70
C ARG A 6 -20.88 -36.80 14.85
N GLY A 7 -20.24 -37.53 13.93
CA GLY A 7 -18.80 -37.60 13.80
C GLY A 7 -18.16 -36.28 13.34
N PRO A 8 -16.84 -36.13 13.50
CA PRO A 8 -16.09 -34.93 13.17
C PRO A 8 -15.99 -34.74 11.65
N MET A 9 -16.18 -33.49 11.21
CA MET A 9 -15.98 -33.04 9.83
C MET A 9 -14.47 -33.02 9.51
N ASP A 10 -13.95 -34.19 9.15
CA ASP A 10 -12.59 -34.39 8.65
C ASP A 10 -12.55 -34.24 7.12
N GLY A 11 -13.13 -33.15 6.63
CA GLY A 11 -13.37 -32.93 5.20
C GLY A 11 -12.82 -31.59 4.74
N SER A 12 -11.50 -31.44 4.66
CA SER A 12 -10.90 -30.28 3.96
C SER A 12 -9.40 -30.44 3.66
N LEU A 13 -8.94 -31.64 3.29
CA LEU A 13 -7.61 -31.82 2.68
C LEU A 13 -7.67 -32.64 1.38
N ALA A 14 -8.64 -33.54 1.23
CA ALA A 14 -8.78 -34.37 0.03
C ALA A 14 -9.21 -33.61 -1.25
N ASP A 15 -9.76 -32.40 -1.12
CA ASP A 15 -10.23 -31.62 -2.27
C ASP A 15 -9.12 -30.79 -2.94
N GLN A 16 -7.93 -30.70 -2.33
CA GLN A 16 -6.76 -30.06 -2.95
C GLN A 16 -5.96 -31.02 -3.84
N ASP A 17 -6.00 -32.32 -3.55
CA ASP A 17 -5.29 -33.34 -4.34
C ASP A 17 -5.85 -33.45 -5.77
N GLY A 18 -7.14 -33.16 -5.97
CA GLY A 18 -7.80 -33.20 -7.27
C GLY A 18 -7.31 -32.11 -8.25
N ALA A 19 -6.98 -30.92 -7.76
CA ALA A 19 -6.51 -29.82 -8.61
C ALA A 19 -5.07 -30.02 -9.09
N THR A 20 -4.24 -30.71 -8.30
CA THR A 20 -2.88 -31.13 -8.69
C THR A 20 -2.88 -32.30 -9.67
N ALA A 21 -3.86 -33.21 -9.56
CA ALA A 21 -3.99 -34.36 -10.45
C ALA A 21 -4.36 -33.98 -11.90
N GLU A 22 -5.11 -32.90 -12.14
CA GLU A 22 -5.45 -32.44 -13.50
C GLU A 22 -4.27 -31.81 -14.26
N LEU A 23 -3.21 -31.41 -13.58
CA LEU A 23 -2.01 -30.80 -14.19
C LEU A 23 -0.81 -31.75 -14.27
N GLY A 24 -0.92 -32.99 -13.77
CA GLY A 24 0.13 -34.00 -13.86
C GLY A 24 1.44 -33.63 -13.16
N LEU A 25 1.42 -32.69 -12.21
CA LEU A 25 2.60 -32.22 -11.47
C LEU A 25 2.80 -33.07 -10.22
N GLU A 26 4.03 -33.54 -10.01
CA GLU A 26 4.41 -34.24 -8.79
C GLU A 26 4.22 -33.31 -7.57
N PRO A 27 3.82 -33.80 -6.38
CA PRO A 27 3.53 -32.97 -5.20
C PRO A 27 4.67 -32.00 -4.81
N GLY A 28 5.92 -32.37 -5.09
CA GLY A 28 7.10 -31.52 -4.86
C GLY A 28 7.28 -30.38 -5.87
N GLU A 29 6.77 -30.55 -7.09
CA GLU A 29 6.93 -29.57 -8.17
C GLU A 29 6.00 -28.35 -7.98
N GLY A 30 4.79 -28.58 -7.47
CA GLY A 30 3.87 -27.50 -7.10
C GLY A 30 4.42 -26.60 -5.99
N VAL A 31 5.10 -27.18 -4.99
CA VAL A 31 5.75 -26.42 -3.92
C VAL A 31 6.94 -25.62 -4.45
N ALA A 32 7.77 -26.22 -5.30
CA ALA A 32 8.91 -25.53 -5.92
C ALA A 32 8.45 -24.33 -6.77
N LEU A 33 7.37 -24.48 -7.55
CA LEU A 33 6.79 -23.40 -8.34
C LEU A 33 6.27 -22.26 -7.46
N MET A 34 5.56 -22.57 -6.36
CA MET A 34 5.06 -21.56 -5.42
C MET A 34 6.20 -20.77 -4.75
N VAL A 35 7.30 -21.45 -4.40
CA VAL A 35 8.49 -20.78 -3.84
C VAL A 35 9.14 -19.86 -4.88
N ALA A 36 9.31 -20.34 -6.12
CA ALA A 36 9.88 -19.54 -7.19
C ALA A 36 9.02 -18.29 -7.51
N GLU A 37 7.69 -18.44 -7.55
CA GLU A 37 6.75 -17.33 -7.75
C GLU A 37 6.85 -16.30 -6.61
N TYR A 38 6.90 -16.77 -5.36
CA TYR A 38 7.07 -15.92 -4.18
C TYR A 38 8.39 -15.13 -4.23
N GLU A 39 9.51 -15.78 -4.54
CA GLU A 39 10.81 -15.13 -4.64
C GLU A 39 10.84 -14.07 -5.74
N SER A 40 10.25 -14.38 -6.91
CA SER A 40 10.11 -13.45 -8.03
C SER A 40 9.29 -12.21 -7.64
N LEU A 41 8.10 -12.40 -7.05
CA LEU A 41 7.25 -11.29 -6.61
C LEU A 41 7.89 -10.44 -5.51
N ARG A 42 8.60 -11.08 -4.59
CA ARG A 42 9.34 -10.36 -3.54
C ARG A 42 10.46 -9.51 -4.12
N ALA A 43 11.20 -10.03 -5.09
CA ALA A 43 12.22 -9.26 -5.80
C ALA A 43 11.61 -8.07 -6.55
N GLU A 44 10.44 -8.25 -7.17
CA GLU A 44 9.70 -7.17 -7.81
C GLU A 44 9.27 -6.08 -6.82
N ILE A 45 8.70 -6.45 -5.67
CA ILE A 45 8.32 -5.51 -4.59
C ILE A 45 9.54 -4.70 -4.13
N LEU A 46 10.68 -5.35 -3.89
CA LEU A 46 11.89 -4.66 -3.46
C LEU A 46 12.37 -3.64 -4.51
N LYS A 47 12.32 -4.01 -5.79
CA LYS A 47 12.66 -3.11 -6.89
C LYS A 47 11.71 -1.92 -7.00
N LEU A 48 10.41 -2.15 -6.79
CA LEU A 48 9.41 -1.07 -6.78
C LEU A 48 9.65 -0.09 -5.61
N ILE A 49 9.96 -0.60 -4.41
CA ILE A 49 10.30 0.25 -3.25
C ILE A 49 11.56 1.07 -3.53
N GLU A 50 12.58 0.47 -4.15
CA GLU A 50 13.78 1.18 -4.56
C GLU A 50 13.47 2.31 -5.53
N LEU A 51 12.69 2.03 -6.59
CA LEU A 51 12.26 3.04 -7.57
C LEU A 51 11.43 4.16 -6.93
N GLN A 52 10.56 3.85 -5.96
CA GLN A 52 9.82 4.87 -5.21
C GLN A 52 10.78 5.80 -4.45
N SER A 53 11.81 5.26 -3.79
CA SER A 53 12.79 6.06 -3.05
C SER A 53 13.63 6.96 -3.96
N GLN A 54 14.05 6.44 -5.12
CA GLN A 54 14.77 7.20 -6.13
C GLN A 54 13.92 8.35 -6.69
N LEU A 55 12.62 8.10 -6.90
CA LEU A 55 11.71 9.14 -7.37
C LEU A 55 11.50 10.24 -6.34
N VAL A 56 11.37 9.90 -5.05
CA VAL A 56 11.29 10.91 -3.99
C VAL A 56 12.56 11.76 -3.94
N ALA A 57 13.75 11.13 -4.08
CA ALA A 57 15.01 11.86 -4.17
C ALA A 57 15.04 12.80 -5.39
N LEU A 58 14.59 12.32 -6.57
CA LEU A 58 14.48 13.12 -7.78
C LEU A 58 13.52 14.31 -7.59
N ALA A 59 12.38 14.12 -6.92
CA ALA A 59 11.43 15.19 -6.62
C ALA A 59 12.05 16.30 -5.76
N MET A 60 12.87 15.93 -4.78
CA MET A 60 13.58 16.86 -3.90
C MET A 60 14.71 17.60 -4.63
N ILE A 61 15.44 16.91 -5.51
CA ILE A 61 16.48 17.54 -6.34
C ILE A 61 15.84 18.52 -7.32
N ALA A 62 14.76 18.11 -8.00
CA ALA A 62 14.02 18.98 -8.92
C ALA A 62 13.47 20.22 -8.18
N PHE A 63 12.94 20.03 -6.97
CA PHE A 63 12.49 21.14 -6.12
C PHE A 63 13.61 22.14 -5.83
N GLY A 64 14.71 21.67 -5.24
CA GLY A 64 15.84 22.52 -4.90
C GLY A 64 16.41 23.24 -6.12
N THR A 65 16.49 22.54 -7.26
CA THR A 65 17.00 23.10 -8.52
C THR A 65 16.09 24.20 -9.06
N VAL A 66 14.78 23.92 -9.21
CA VAL A 66 13.82 24.88 -9.76
C VAL A 66 13.72 26.12 -8.87
N VAL A 67 13.64 25.94 -7.56
CA VAL A 67 13.57 27.06 -6.61
C VAL A 67 14.87 27.88 -6.65
N SER A 68 16.04 27.24 -6.62
CA SER A 68 17.34 27.94 -6.67
C SER A 68 17.50 28.75 -7.96
N VAL A 69 17.23 28.13 -9.12
CA VAL A 69 17.32 28.80 -10.43
C VAL A 69 16.30 29.93 -10.52
N GLY A 70 15.08 29.72 -10.03
CA GLY A 70 14.03 30.74 -10.01
C GLY A 70 14.41 31.98 -9.17
N PHE A 71 15.01 31.78 -8.01
CA PHE A 71 15.53 32.88 -7.19
C PHE A 71 16.71 33.61 -7.85
N GLN A 72 17.67 32.88 -8.44
CA GLN A 72 18.83 33.49 -9.10
C GLN A 72 18.44 34.32 -10.32
N SER A 73 17.51 33.82 -11.12
CA SER A 73 16.97 34.51 -12.30
C SER A 73 15.93 35.57 -11.96
N LYS A 74 15.46 35.62 -10.71
CA LYS A 74 14.32 36.44 -10.26
C LYS A 74 13.07 36.21 -11.12
N SER A 75 12.88 34.98 -11.60
CA SER A 75 11.75 34.60 -12.45
C SER A 75 10.75 33.75 -11.66
N ALA A 76 9.59 34.34 -11.34
CA ALA A 76 8.50 33.62 -10.68
C ALA A 76 7.94 32.50 -11.57
N THR A 77 7.88 32.72 -12.89
CA THR A 77 7.48 31.70 -13.88
C THR A 77 8.25 30.39 -13.75
N ILE A 78 9.58 30.45 -13.55
CA ILE A 78 10.40 29.23 -13.36
C ILE A 78 9.97 28.49 -12.09
N ILE A 79 9.76 29.21 -10.98
CA ILE A 79 9.35 28.61 -9.70
C ILE A 79 7.97 27.96 -9.82
N PHE A 80 7.02 28.61 -10.50
CA PHE A 80 5.66 28.09 -10.72
C PHE A 80 5.59 26.90 -11.67
N THR A 81 6.68 26.54 -12.34
CA THR A 81 6.76 25.28 -13.11
C THR A 81 6.88 24.07 -12.17
N TYR A 82 7.39 24.24 -10.94
CA TYR A 82 7.59 23.11 -10.02
C TYR A 82 6.31 22.36 -9.65
N PRO A 83 5.18 23.00 -9.28
CA PRO A 83 3.92 22.30 -9.02
C PRO A 83 3.46 21.34 -10.14
N ILE A 84 3.75 21.66 -11.40
CA ILE A 84 3.42 20.79 -12.54
C ILE A 84 4.29 19.52 -12.50
N ILE A 85 5.59 19.69 -12.29
CA ILE A 85 6.56 18.58 -12.17
C ILE A 85 6.18 17.72 -10.96
N SER A 86 5.90 18.35 -9.82
CA SER A 86 5.51 17.68 -8.58
C SER A 86 4.27 16.80 -8.76
N LEU A 87 3.24 17.30 -9.47
CA LEU A 87 2.05 16.52 -9.79
C LEU A 87 2.38 15.26 -10.60
N LEU A 88 3.19 15.38 -11.66
CA LEU A 88 3.57 14.24 -12.51
C LEU A 88 4.34 13.19 -11.71
N LEU A 89 5.29 13.62 -10.88
CA LEU A 89 6.04 12.70 -10.03
C LEU A 89 5.13 12.07 -8.96
N ALA A 90 4.19 12.81 -8.38
CA ALA A 90 3.24 12.28 -7.41
C ALA A 90 2.33 11.20 -8.03
N VAL A 91 1.84 11.40 -9.26
CA VAL A 91 1.04 10.39 -9.98
C VAL A 91 1.85 9.13 -10.26
N TYR A 92 3.10 9.28 -10.71
CA TYR A 92 3.96 8.14 -10.99
C TYR A 92 4.35 7.38 -9.71
N TRP A 93 4.63 8.10 -8.62
CA TRP A 93 4.84 7.50 -7.30
C TRP A 93 3.63 6.69 -6.85
N LEU A 94 2.42 7.23 -7.06
CA LEU A 94 1.17 6.57 -6.71
C LEU A 94 0.93 5.29 -7.51
N ASN A 95 1.31 5.28 -8.79
CA ASN A 95 1.26 4.08 -9.62
C ASN A 95 2.13 2.96 -9.04
N PHE A 96 3.35 3.27 -8.61
CA PHE A 96 4.23 2.28 -7.97
C PHE A 96 3.70 1.81 -6.63
N ALA A 97 3.20 2.72 -5.79
CA ALA A 97 2.59 2.35 -4.51
C ALA A 97 1.43 1.36 -4.72
N HIS A 98 0.59 1.61 -5.71
CA HIS A 98 -0.54 0.73 -6.06
C HIS A 98 -0.07 -0.64 -6.57
N THR A 99 0.93 -0.70 -7.45
CA THR A 99 1.48 -1.97 -7.94
C THR A 99 2.10 -2.78 -6.80
N THR A 100 2.85 -2.15 -5.90
CA THR A 100 3.38 -2.82 -4.70
C THR A 100 2.27 -3.42 -3.84
N CYS A 101 1.17 -2.68 -3.61
CA CYS A 101 0.03 -3.19 -2.86
C CYS A 101 -0.62 -4.41 -3.54
N ARG A 102 -0.76 -4.39 -4.87
CA ARG A 102 -1.32 -5.52 -5.62
C ARG A 102 -0.45 -6.77 -5.55
N CYS A 103 0.87 -6.63 -5.63
CA CYS A 103 1.80 -7.74 -5.47
C CYS A 103 1.71 -8.34 -4.06
N ALA A 104 1.68 -7.48 -3.03
CA ALA A 104 1.55 -7.89 -1.63
C ALA A 104 0.19 -8.59 -1.36
N GLU A 105 -0.89 -8.04 -1.89
CA GLU A 105 -2.23 -8.65 -1.82
C GLU A 105 -2.23 -10.03 -2.47
N TYR A 106 -1.67 -10.17 -3.67
CA TYR A 106 -1.56 -11.45 -4.36
C TYR A 106 -0.77 -12.49 -3.55
N ILE A 107 0.39 -12.12 -2.97
CA ILE A 107 1.16 -13.01 -2.10
C ILE A 107 0.29 -13.47 -0.92
N SER A 108 -0.38 -12.53 -0.25
CA SER A 108 -1.20 -12.84 0.93
C SER A 108 -2.43 -13.71 0.59
N GLU A 109 -3.03 -13.52 -0.58
CA GLU A 109 -4.27 -14.21 -0.95
C GLU A 109 -4.06 -15.55 -1.65
N ARG A 110 -3.01 -15.67 -2.45
CA ARG A 110 -2.79 -16.84 -3.32
C ARG A 110 -1.68 -17.74 -2.82
N ILE A 111 -0.60 -17.19 -2.25
CA ILE A 111 0.55 -17.99 -1.82
C ILE A 111 0.39 -18.37 -0.35
N GLU A 112 0.21 -17.41 0.56
CA GLU A 112 0.13 -17.68 2.00
C GLU A 112 -1.07 -18.58 2.37
N LYS A 113 -2.24 -18.35 1.74
CA LYS A 113 -3.44 -19.19 1.99
C LYS A 113 -3.24 -20.64 1.55
N ARG A 114 -2.45 -20.90 0.49
CA ARG A 114 -2.16 -22.25 -0.02
C ARG A 114 -1.06 -22.96 0.78
N ALA A 115 -0.10 -22.21 1.33
CA ALA A 115 0.95 -22.76 2.19
C ALA A 115 0.40 -23.34 3.51
N GLY A 116 -0.78 -22.91 3.93
CA GLY A 116 -1.53 -23.47 5.06
C GLY A 116 -1.30 -22.73 6.40
N PRO A 117 -2.22 -22.91 7.37
CA PRO A 117 -2.29 -22.09 8.59
C PRO A 117 -1.09 -22.28 9.55
N ARG A 118 -0.28 -23.32 9.35
CA ARG A 118 0.89 -23.61 10.18
C ARG A 118 2.08 -22.69 9.87
N TYR A 119 2.07 -22.08 8.68
CA TYR A 119 3.09 -21.13 8.24
C TYR A 119 2.49 -19.73 8.26
N MET A 120 2.34 -19.17 9.48
CA MET A 120 2.00 -17.76 9.64
C MET A 120 3.11 -16.93 8.97
N GLY A 121 2.81 -16.41 7.78
CA GLY A 121 3.68 -15.51 7.04
C GLY A 121 3.84 -14.17 7.75
N TRP A 122 4.95 -13.50 7.45
CA TRP A 122 5.24 -12.14 7.94
C TRP A 122 4.10 -11.16 7.62
N GLU A 123 3.42 -11.32 6.48
CA GLU A 123 2.34 -10.42 6.06
C GLU A 123 1.12 -10.55 6.96
N ASN A 124 0.70 -11.77 7.27
CA ASN A 124 -0.36 -12.03 8.24
C ASN A 124 0.01 -11.49 9.64
N TYR A 125 1.27 -11.66 10.07
CA TYR A 125 1.76 -11.09 11.33
C TYR A 125 1.62 -9.55 11.37
N VAL A 126 2.09 -8.86 10.32
CA VAL A 126 1.99 -7.39 10.21
C VAL A 126 0.54 -6.93 10.12
N ARG A 127 -0.33 -7.69 9.44
CA ARG A 127 -1.77 -7.39 9.32
C ARG A 127 -2.50 -7.50 10.66
N VAL A 128 -2.18 -8.52 11.46
CA VAL A 128 -2.76 -8.71 12.80
C VAL A 128 -2.17 -7.73 13.82
N ARG A 129 -0.92 -7.30 13.63
CA ARG A 129 -0.23 -6.34 14.51
C ARG A 129 0.18 -5.09 13.75
N PRO A 130 -0.79 -4.24 13.33
CA PRO A 130 -0.46 -3.02 12.62
C PRO A 130 0.43 -2.14 13.50
N LEU A 131 1.54 -1.67 12.92
CA LEU A 131 2.43 -0.73 13.60
C LEU A 131 1.64 0.54 13.92
N LYS A 132 1.55 0.90 15.21
CA LYS A 132 0.80 2.08 15.69
C LYS A 132 1.18 3.39 14.99
N LYS A 133 2.40 3.46 14.44
CA LYS A 133 2.97 4.62 13.73
C LYS A 133 3.11 4.45 12.23
N ALA A 134 2.56 3.40 11.61
CA ALA A 134 2.62 3.20 10.15
C ALA A 134 2.08 4.41 9.37
N LYS A 135 1.07 5.10 9.93
CA LYS A 135 0.52 6.32 9.36
C LYS A 135 1.57 7.42 9.19
N LEU A 136 2.55 7.55 10.09
CA LEU A 136 3.55 8.63 10.01
C LEU A 136 4.45 8.47 8.78
N GLY A 137 4.93 7.25 8.50
CA GLY A 137 5.72 6.98 7.30
C GLY A 137 4.92 7.19 6.02
N TYR A 138 3.69 6.69 6.00
CA TYR A 138 2.77 6.83 4.87
C TYR A 138 2.43 8.30 4.52
N TRP A 139 2.23 9.11 5.55
CA TRP A 139 1.97 10.54 5.36
C TRP A 139 3.24 11.32 5.05
N GLY A 140 4.39 10.92 5.58
CA GLY A 140 5.68 11.60 5.36
C GLY A 140 6.01 11.77 3.89
N VAL A 141 5.87 10.73 3.07
CA VAL A 141 6.15 10.80 1.63
C VAL A 141 5.14 11.68 0.89
N ARG A 142 3.84 11.63 1.24
CA ARG A 142 2.84 12.53 0.66
C ARG A 142 3.12 14.00 1.00
N PHE A 143 3.57 14.27 2.21
CA PHE A 143 3.95 15.61 2.64
C PHE A 143 5.09 16.19 1.83
N ILE A 144 5.99 15.36 1.28
CA ILE A 144 7.06 15.84 0.41
C ILE A 144 6.45 16.50 -0.83
N PHE A 145 5.57 15.81 -1.57
CA PHE A 145 4.96 16.36 -2.78
C PHE A 145 3.99 17.53 -2.50
N MET A 146 3.14 17.41 -1.48
CA MET A 146 2.21 18.47 -1.12
C MET A 146 2.95 19.70 -0.58
N GLY A 147 3.90 19.48 0.31
CA GLY A 147 4.68 20.51 0.99
C GLY A 147 5.60 21.25 0.02
N SER A 148 6.34 20.54 -0.83
CA SER A 148 7.22 21.17 -1.81
C SER A 148 6.44 22.04 -2.80
N SER A 149 5.26 21.58 -3.24
CA SER A 149 4.40 22.36 -4.16
C SER A 149 3.89 23.63 -3.49
N ALA A 150 3.42 23.54 -2.24
CA ALA A 150 3.00 24.71 -1.47
C ALA A 150 4.15 25.69 -1.22
N VAL A 151 5.34 25.19 -0.87
CA VAL A 151 6.53 26.04 -0.68
C VAL A 151 6.95 26.71 -1.97
N ALA A 152 6.86 26.03 -3.13
CA ALA A 152 7.13 26.65 -4.42
C ALA A 152 6.17 27.80 -4.73
N ILE A 153 4.88 27.67 -4.40
CA ILE A 153 3.92 28.78 -4.55
C ILE A 153 4.32 29.97 -3.68
N VAL A 154 4.64 29.75 -2.40
CA VAL A 154 5.07 30.82 -1.48
C VAL A 154 6.38 31.47 -1.95
N ALA A 155 7.32 30.67 -2.45
CA ALA A 155 8.58 31.16 -3.01
C ALA A 155 8.34 32.03 -4.27
N GLY A 156 7.43 31.62 -5.15
CA GLY A 156 7.04 32.39 -6.34
C GLY A 156 6.45 33.76 -5.97
N PHE A 157 5.58 33.80 -4.96
CA PHE A 157 5.05 35.07 -4.44
C PHE A 157 6.14 35.97 -3.84
N SER A 158 7.18 35.38 -3.23
CA SER A 158 8.29 36.12 -2.63
C SER A 158 9.19 36.79 -3.67
N VAL A 159 9.30 36.22 -4.88
CA VAL A 159 10.03 36.83 -6.01
C VAL A 159 9.22 37.96 -6.65
N GLY A 160 7.90 37.91 -6.55
CA GLY A 160 6.99 38.93 -7.06
C GLY A 160 6.49 38.62 -8.48
N ILE A 161 5.25 39.01 -8.76
CA ILE A 161 4.59 38.84 -10.06
C ILE A 161 4.76 40.15 -10.83
N GLN A 162 5.53 40.15 -11.91
CA GLN A 162 5.87 41.36 -12.65
C GLN A 162 5.11 41.50 -13.98
N GLY A 163 4.59 40.38 -14.51
CA GLY A 163 3.86 40.35 -15.78
C GLY A 163 2.62 39.46 -15.76
N LEU A 164 1.86 39.52 -16.86
CA LEU A 164 0.68 38.68 -17.07
C LEU A 164 1.06 37.20 -17.17
N ASP A 165 2.22 36.91 -17.77
CA ASP A 165 2.75 35.55 -17.89
C ASP A 165 2.96 34.90 -16.51
N ASP A 166 3.62 35.61 -15.57
CA ASP A 166 3.81 35.15 -14.20
C ASP A 166 2.47 34.87 -13.50
N GLY A 167 1.45 35.69 -13.77
CA GLY A 167 0.10 35.52 -13.24
C GLY A 167 -0.59 34.25 -13.75
N VAL A 168 -0.46 33.94 -15.04
CA VAL A 168 -0.98 32.70 -15.64
C VAL A 168 -0.29 31.49 -15.04
N PHE A 169 1.04 31.51 -14.96
CA PHE A 169 1.80 30.42 -14.33
C PHE A 169 1.48 30.24 -12.85
N CYS A 170 1.25 31.33 -12.11
CA CYS A 170 0.78 31.29 -10.73
C CYS A 170 -0.57 30.56 -10.63
N GLY A 171 -1.54 30.94 -11.45
CA GLY A 171 -2.86 30.31 -11.49
C GLY A 171 -2.79 28.81 -11.80
N VAL A 172 -2.02 28.44 -12.83
CA VAL A 172 -1.75 27.03 -13.17
C VAL A 172 -1.09 26.30 -11.99
N GLY A 173 -0.07 26.90 -11.38
CA GLY A 173 0.64 26.31 -10.24
C GLY A 173 -0.28 26.04 -9.04
N ILE A 174 -1.20 26.96 -8.73
CA ILE A 174 -2.19 26.78 -7.67
C ILE A 174 -3.13 25.61 -8.00
N VAL A 175 -3.68 25.57 -9.22
CA VAL A 175 -4.56 24.48 -9.66
C VAL A 175 -3.84 23.13 -9.55
N MET A 176 -2.59 23.05 -10.00
CA MET A 176 -1.80 21.81 -9.93
C MET A 176 -1.45 21.41 -8.49
N THR A 177 -1.22 22.38 -7.60
CA THR A 177 -0.99 22.12 -6.18
C THR A 177 -2.25 21.55 -5.52
N VAL A 178 -3.41 22.18 -5.78
CA VAL A 178 -4.71 21.70 -5.30
C VAL A 178 -5.01 20.32 -5.86
N LEU A 179 -4.74 20.07 -7.14
CA LEU A 179 -4.94 18.76 -7.76
C LEU A 179 -4.03 17.70 -7.14
N THR A 180 -2.74 18.01 -6.92
CA THR A 180 -1.80 17.11 -6.23
C THR A 180 -2.31 16.75 -4.84
N MET A 181 -2.74 17.76 -4.07
CA MET A 181 -3.28 17.56 -2.73
C MET A 181 -4.57 16.73 -2.76
N ALA A 182 -5.50 17.06 -3.65
CA ALA A 182 -6.77 16.34 -3.81
C ALA A 182 -6.53 14.89 -4.21
N LEU A 183 -5.63 14.61 -5.15
CA LEU A 183 -5.27 13.25 -5.56
C LEU A 183 -4.67 12.45 -4.41
N LEU A 184 -3.68 13.01 -3.70
CA LEU A 184 -2.99 12.29 -2.61
C LEU A 184 -3.88 12.06 -1.38
N VAL A 185 -4.85 12.94 -1.14
CA VAL A 185 -5.85 12.80 -0.06
C VAL A 185 -6.99 11.86 -0.46
N SER A 186 -7.48 11.96 -1.70
CA SER A 186 -8.58 11.12 -2.20
C SER A 186 -8.15 9.69 -2.45
N TRP A 187 -6.88 9.49 -2.82
CA TRP A 187 -6.26 8.16 -2.91
C TRP A 187 -5.87 7.66 -1.50
N ARG A 188 -6.88 7.55 -0.65
CA ARG A 188 -6.85 6.64 0.50
C ARG A 188 -7.01 5.25 -0.07
N GLU A 189 -5.96 4.44 0.05
CA GLU A 189 -6.10 3.00 -0.19
C GLU A 189 -7.28 2.51 0.65
N PRO A 190 -8.25 1.79 0.04
CA PRO A 190 -9.33 1.18 0.79
C PRO A 190 -8.64 0.31 1.84
N ALA A 191 -8.72 0.74 3.10
CA ALA A 191 -8.24 -0.06 4.21
C ALA A 191 -8.94 -1.41 4.03
N LEU A 192 -8.16 -2.45 3.68
CA LEU A 192 -8.66 -3.79 3.42
C LEU A 192 -9.73 -4.05 4.46
N VAL A 193 -11.00 -4.06 4.01
CA VAL A 193 -12.14 -4.13 4.90
C VAL A 193 -11.90 -5.38 5.69
N GLN A 194 -11.59 -5.18 6.98
CA GLN A 194 -11.40 -6.21 7.95
C GLN A 194 -12.80 -6.78 8.15
N ASP A 195 -13.22 -7.66 7.23
CA ASP A 195 -14.52 -8.31 7.30
C ASP A 195 -14.45 -9.22 8.51
N GLY A 196 -14.82 -8.66 9.66
CA GLY A 196 -14.81 -9.25 10.99
C GLY A 196 -15.86 -10.36 11.13
N ARG A 197 -16.20 -11.07 10.06
CA ARG A 197 -17.04 -12.27 10.07
C ARG A 197 -16.24 -13.55 10.35
N GLY A 198 -15.18 -13.42 11.15
CA GLY A 198 -14.32 -14.50 11.62
C GLY A 198 -14.36 -14.73 13.13
N GLY A 199 -15.57 -14.84 13.72
CA GLY A 199 -15.80 -15.48 15.03
C GLY A 199 -15.46 -14.67 16.30
N PRO A 200 -16.20 -14.91 17.40
CA PRO A 200 -15.86 -16.07 18.22
C PRO A 200 -16.90 -17.18 18.13
N ALA A 201 -16.50 -18.31 17.53
CA ALA A 201 -17.06 -19.60 17.87
C ALA A 201 -16.35 -20.10 19.14
N GLY A 202 -17.12 -20.42 20.19
CA GLY A 202 -16.69 -21.29 21.28
C GLY A 202 -16.16 -20.57 22.53
N GLY A 203 -16.99 -20.54 23.57
CA GLY A 203 -16.51 -20.16 24.91
C GLY A 203 -17.57 -19.93 25.98
N ASP A 204 -18.75 -20.57 25.93
CA ASP A 204 -19.65 -20.60 27.10
C ASP A 204 -20.17 -22.02 27.33
N GLY A 205 -19.25 -22.86 27.82
CA GLY A 205 -19.53 -24.17 28.39
C GLY A 205 -19.54 -24.06 29.92
N GLY A 206 -20.47 -23.28 30.47
CA GLY A 206 -20.73 -23.20 31.90
C GLY A 206 -21.37 -24.49 32.44
N GLY A 207 -20.52 -25.47 32.75
CA GLY A 207 -20.90 -26.67 33.49
C GLY A 207 -21.36 -26.33 34.91
N ARG A 208 -22.67 -26.28 35.13
CA ARG A 208 -23.29 -26.32 36.46
C ARG A 208 -23.17 -27.73 37.03
N VAL A 209 -22.12 -27.94 37.83
CA VAL A 209 -22.00 -29.11 38.71
C VAL A 209 -23.02 -28.94 39.85
N GLY A 210 -23.80 -30.00 40.07
CA GLY A 210 -24.88 -30.03 41.04
C GLY A 210 -24.42 -29.84 42.48
N ALA A 211 -25.25 -29.13 43.24
CA ALA A 211 -25.27 -29.20 44.69
C ALA A 211 -26.53 -29.98 45.08
N ALA A 212 -26.33 -31.25 45.42
CA ALA A 212 -27.23 -32.04 46.24
C ALA A 212 -26.46 -32.44 47.52
N ASP A 213 -27.22 -32.53 48.61
CA ASP A 213 -26.89 -33.15 49.89
C ASP A 213 -26.03 -32.36 50.89
N SER A 214 -26.70 -31.67 51.82
CA SER A 214 -26.79 -32.04 53.25
C SER A 214 -27.68 -31.06 54.02
#